data_AF-A0A662V604-F1
#
_entry.id   AF-A0A662V604-F1
#
_cell.length_a   1.000
_cell.length_b   1.000
_cell.length_c   1.000
_cell.angle_alpha   90.00
_cell.angle_beta   90.00
_cell.angle_gamma   90.00
#
_symmetry.space_group_name_H-M   'P 1'
#
loop_
_entity.id
_entity.type
_entity.pdbx_description
1 polymer ?
#
loop_
_entity_poly.entity_id
_entity_poly.type
_entity_poly.pdbx_seq_one_letter_code
_entity_poly.pdbx_strand_id
1 'polypeptide(L)'
;MPRYVYSVLRKLLTERGRYFDKREVLNSDGRKLLEEALKKLVRYDPGRKRLVRRVRREPSYEEVLRLAQHLLGDECAEELVELGAGPYMYSVRTVFDTLRSGEA
;
A
#
# COMPACT_ATOMS: atom_id res chain seq x y z
N MET A 1 -5.75 -12.86 7.35
CA MET A 1 -4.48 -12.18 7.04
C MET A 1 -3.65 -11.99 8.32
N PRO A 2 -2.30 -12.13 8.32
CA PRO A 2 -1.50 -11.91 9.52
C PRO A 2 -1.57 -10.47 10.02
N ARG A 3 -1.80 -10.26 11.33
CA ARG A 3 -1.88 -8.91 11.97
C ARG A 3 -0.66 -8.02 11.67
N TYR A 4 0.52 -8.61 11.58
CA TYR A 4 1.75 -7.89 11.24
C TYR A 4 1.68 -7.25 9.85
N VAL A 5 1.11 -7.95 8.85
CA VAL A 5 0.99 -7.43 7.48
C VAL A 5 0.11 -6.18 7.48
N TYR A 6 -1.02 -6.22 8.18
CA TYR A 6 -1.89 -5.05 8.36
C TYR A 6 -1.12 -3.88 8.98
N SER A 7 -0.41 -4.14 10.08
CA SER A 7 0.32 -3.09 10.80
C SER A 7 1.38 -2.41 9.93
N VAL A 8 2.07 -3.17 9.08
CA VAL A 8 3.06 -2.61 8.14
C VAL A 8 2.37 -1.80 7.05
N LEU A 9 1.30 -2.32 6.43
CA LEU A 9 0.58 -1.58 5.38
C LEU A 9 -0.01 -0.28 5.91
N ARG A 10 -0.68 -0.32 7.06
CA ARG A 10 -1.15 0.87 7.78
C ARG A 10 -0.02 1.86 7.97
N LYS A 11 1.11 1.41 8.53
CA LYS A 11 2.25 2.29 8.81
C LYS A 11 2.81 2.95 7.55
N LEU A 12 2.99 2.19 6.48
CA LEU A 12 3.52 2.71 5.21
C LEU A 12 2.55 3.75 4.63
N LEU A 13 1.25 3.44 4.56
CA LEU A 13 0.25 4.32 3.97
C LEU A 13 0.01 5.58 4.82
N THR A 14 0.01 5.48 6.15
CA THR A 14 -0.26 6.63 7.03
C THR A 14 0.97 7.50 7.30
N GLU A 15 2.18 6.92 7.38
CA GLU A 15 3.43 7.67 7.61
C GLU A 15 4.18 7.90 6.29
N ARG A 16 3.46 8.30 5.23
CA ARG A 16 3.98 8.39 3.86
C ARG A 16 5.31 9.14 3.76
N GLY A 17 5.41 10.34 4.36
CA GLY A 17 6.62 11.16 4.32
C GLY A 17 7.86 10.55 4.99
N ARG A 18 7.70 9.49 5.79
CA ARG A 18 8.80 8.79 6.46
C ARG A 18 9.37 7.64 5.63
N TYR A 19 8.53 6.95 4.87
CA TYR A 19 8.92 5.72 4.18
C TYR A 19 9.03 5.86 2.67
N PHE A 20 8.43 6.91 2.09
CA PHE A 20 8.47 7.16 0.66
C PHE A 20 9.32 8.40 0.36
N ASP A 21 10.11 8.32 -0.71
CA ASP A 21 10.86 9.46 -1.22
C ASP A 21 9.96 10.43 -2.02
N LYS A 22 10.57 11.49 -2.57
CA LYS A 22 9.87 12.49 -3.39
C LYS A 22 9.26 11.91 -4.67
N ARG A 23 9.65 10.70 -5.08
CA ARG A 23 9.12 9.97 -6.24
C ARG A 23 8.08 8.93 -5.84
N GLU A 24 7.63 8.95 -4.58
CA GLU A 24 6.68 7.99 -4.01
C GLU A 24 7.17 6.55 -4.03
N VAL A 25 8.49 6.33 -3.97
CA VAL A 25 9.08 4.99 -3.90
C VAL A 25 9.58 4.73 -2.49
N LEU A 26 9.40 3.50 -1.99
CA LEU A 26 9.91 3.13 -0.67
C LEU A 26 11.41 3.36 -0.56
N ASN A 27 11.82 4.05 0.49
CA ASN A 27 13.21 4.15 0.91
C ASN A 27 13.72 2.81 1.48
N SER A 28 14.98 2.77 1.89
CA SER A 28 15.61 1.55 2.39
C SER A 28 14.93 0.96 3.64
N ASP A 29 14.40 1.80 4.53
CA ASP A 29 13.71 1.35 5.74
C ASP A 29 12.29 0.84 5.43
N GLY A 30 11.57 1.56 4.58
CA GLY A 30 10.28 1.14 4.05
C GLY A 30 10.36 -0.20 3.34
N ARG A 31 11.38 -0.40 2.48
CA ARG A 31 11.62 -1.67 1.77
C ARG A 31 11.86 -2.85 2.72
N LYS A 32 12.65 -2.65 3.79
CA LYS A 32 12.88 -3.69 4.81
C LYS A 32 11.57 -4.07 5.51
N LEU A 33 10.77 -3.08 5.93
CA LEU A 33 9.49 -3.30 6.58
C LEU A 33 8.52 -4.06 5.67
N LEU A 34 8.38 -3.61 4.43
CA LEU A 34 7.52 -4.25 3.44
C LEU A 34 7.97 -5.70 3.18
N GLU A 35 9.27 -5.96 3.02
CA GLU A 35 9.77 -7.30 2.72
C GLU A 35 9.45 -8.31 3.83
N GLU A 36 9.57 -7.92 5.11
CA GLU A 36 9.17 -8.78 6.22
C GLU A 36 7.66 -9.07 6.24
N ALA A 37 6.84 -8.09 5.87
CA ALA A 37 5.40 -8.29 5.72
C ALA A 37 5.08 -9.25 4.56
N LEU A 38 5.71 -9.05 3.40
CA LEU A 38 5.51 -9.89 2.22
C LEU A 38 5.96 -11.34 2.45
N LYS A 39 7.06 -11.57 3.15
CA LYS A 39 7.49 -12.93 3.56
C LYS A 39 6.43 -13.63 4.40
N LYS A 40 5.87 -12.93 5.39
CA LYS A 40 4.79 -13.46 6.25
C LYS A 40 3.50 -13.69 5.46
N LEU A 41 3.17 -12.80 4.52
CA LEU A 41 2.02 -12.94 3.64
C LEU A 41 2.12 -14.19 2.76
N VAL A 42 3.27 -14.41 2.10
CA VAL A 42 3.48 -15.58 1.23
C VAL A 42 3.49 -16.89 2.02
N ARG A 43 4.01 -16.88 3.26
CA ARG A 43 3.94 -18.05 4.15
C ARG A 43 2.52 -18.38 4.57
N TYR A 44 1.69 -17.36 4.81
CA TYR A 44 0.28 -17.52 5.18
C TYR A 44 -0.58 -17.94 3.99
N ASP A 45 -0.35 -17.36 2.81
CA ASP A 45 -1.10 -17.63 1.59
C ASP A 45 -0.15 -17.61 0.37
N PRO A 46 0.34 -18.80 -0.05
CA PRO A 46 1.21 -18.93 -1.22
C PRO A 46 0.58 -18.48 -2.55
N GLY A 47 -0.75 -18.39 -2.65
CA GLY A 47 -1.46 -17.93 -3.85
C GLY A 47 -1.14 -16.47 -4.19
N ARG A 48 -0.75 -15.67 -3.19
CA ARG A 48 -0.42 -14.25 -3.34
C ARG A 48 0.98 -13.98 -3.90
N LYS A 49 1.75 -15.02 -4.26
CA LYS A 49 3.12 -14.88 -4.80
C LYS A 49 3.22 -13.98 -6.04
N ARG A 50 2.21 -13.98 -6.92
CA ARG A 50 2.20 -13.09 -8.11
C ARG A 50 2.08 -11.62 -7.69
N LEU A 51 1.14 -11.33 -6.80
CA LEU A 51 0.93 -10.00 -6.23
C LEU A 51 2.19 -9.50 -5.51
N VAL A 52 2.80 -10.34 -4.67
CA VAL A 52 4.04 -10.01 -3.93
C VAL A 52 5.21 -9.68 -4.87
N ARG A 53 5.37 -10.42 -5.97
CA ARG A 53 6.45 -10.15 -6.94
C ARG A 53 6.32 -8.78 -7.60
N ARG A 54 5.09 -8.36 -7.90
CA ARG A 54 4.81 -7.06 -8.52
C ARG A 54 5.27 -5.92 -7.59
N VAL A 55 4.80 -5.93 -6.34
CA VAL A 55 5.14 -4.91 -5.34
C VAL A 55 6.64 -4.89 -5.01
N ARG A 56 7.33 -6.05 -5.05
CA ARG A 56 8.79 -6.12 -4.85
C ARG A 56 9.58 -5.45 -5.97
N ARG A 57 9.10 -5.56 -7.21
CA ARG A 57 9.78 -5.01 -8.39
C ARG A 57 9.71 -3.49 -8.38
N GLU A 58 8.57 -2.95 -7.96
CA GLU A 58 8.31 -1.52 -7.90
C GLU A 58 7.52 -1.19 -6.62
N PRO A 59 8.22 -0.93 -5.49
CA PRO A 59 7.57 -0.65 -4.23
C PRO A 59 7.13 0.82 -4.15
N SER A 60 6.27 1.24 -5.07
CA SER A 60 5.66 2.59 -5.07
C SER A 60 4.53 2.68 -4.05
N TYR A 61 4.16 3.89 -3.67
CA TYR A 61 2.99 4.14 -2.81
C TYR A 61 1.72 3.53 -3.41
N GLU A 62 1.54 3.70 -4.72
CA GLU A 62 0.43 3.13 -5.48
C GLU A 62 0.40 1.60 -5.42
N GLU A 63 1.54 0.92 -5.61
CA GLU A 63 1.59 -0.55 -5.53
C GLU A 63 1.35 -1.07 -4.11
N VAL A 64 1.78 -0.32 -3.08
CA VAL A 64 1.46 -0.62 -1.68
C VAL A 64 -0.03 -0.42 -1.39
N LEU A 65 -0.66 0.59 -1.97
CA LEU A 65 -2.10 0.83 -1.87
C LEU A 65 -2.90 -0.27 -2.58
N ARG A 66 -2.53 -0.63 -3.81
CA ARG A 66 -3.14 -1.75 -4.55
C ARG A 66 -3.01 -3.06 -3.79
N LEU A 67 -1.86 -3.30 -3.15
CA LEU A 67 -1.69 -4.43 -2.25
C LEU A 67 -2.71 -4.36 -1.10
N ALA A 68 -2.83 -3.22 -0.42
CA ALA A 68 -3.80 -3.04 0.65
C ALA A 68 -5.26 -3.30 0.19
N GLN A 69 -5.66 -2.78 -0.97
CA GLN A 69 -6.97 -3.05 -1.58
C GLN A 69 -7.22 -4.56 -1.77
N HIS A 70 -6.26 -5.27 -2.36
CA HIS A 70 -6.36 -6.73 -2.55
C HIS A 70 -6.34 -7.55 -1.24
N LEU A 71 -5.82 -7.00 -0.14
CA LEU A 71 -5.73 -7.71 1.13
C LEU A 71 -6.88 -7.37 2.08
N LEU A 72 -7.37 -6.12 2.06
CA LEU A 72 -8.24 -5.52 3.07
C LEU A 72 -9.61 -5.09 2.51
N GLY A 73 -9.74 -5.00 1.18
CA GLY A 73 -10.87 -4.35 0.53
C GLY A 73 -10.61 -2.86 0.29
N ASP A 74 -11.37 -2.27 -0.64
CA ASP A 74 -11.18 -0.89 -1.07
C ASP A 74 -11.49 0.12 0.05
N GLU A 75 -12.60 -0.06 0.76
CA GLU A 75 -13.01 0.82 1.87
C GLU A 75 -11.93 0.94 2.95
N CYS A 76 -11.42 -0.20 3.42
CA CYS A 76 -10.34 -0.21 4.42
C CYS A 76 -9.04 0.41 3.89
N ALA A 77 -8.74 0.26 2.60
CA ALA A 77 -7.54 0.86 2.02
C ALA A 77 -7.69 2.38 1.89
N GLU A 78 -8.87 2.87 1.53
CA GLU A 78 -9.23 4.28 1.47
C GLU A 78 -9.10 4.94 2.85
N GLU A 79 -9.67 4.33 3.90
CA GLU A 79 -9.54 4.82 5.27
C GLU A 79 -8.07 4.99 5.70
N LEU A 80 -7.19 4.07 5.32
CA LEU A 80 -5.76 4.18 5.64
C LEU A 80 -5.10 5.37 4.96
N VAL A 81 -5.54 5.72 3.75
CA VAL A 81 -5.03 6.89 3.03
C VAL A 81 -5.56 8.18 3.65
N GLU A 82 -6.85 8.23 4.00
CA GLU A 82 -7.46 9.38 4.67
C GLU A 82 -6.80 9.65 6.03
N LEU A 83 -6.52 8.60 6.81
CA LEU A 83 -5.78 8.70 8.07
C LEU A 83 -4.35 9.27 7.88
N GLY A 84 -3.73 9.01 6.74
CA GLY A 84 -2.39 9.50 6.39
C GLY A 84 -2.36 10.92 5.83
N ALA A 85 -3.47 11.40 5.27
CA ALA A 85 -3.56 12.69 4.60
C ALA A 85 -3.42 13.89 5.56
N GLY A 86 -3.67 13.69 6.86
CA GLY A 86 -3.71 14.79 7.83
C GLY A 86 -4.72 15.90 7.43
N PRO A 87 -4.83 16.99 8.21
CA PRO A 87 -5.77 18.08 7.91
C PRO A 87 -5.45 18.90 6.64
N TYR A 88 -4.34 18.60 5.93
CA TYR A 88 -3.83 19.39 4.82
C TYR A 88 -3.23 18.56 3.66
N MET A 89 -3.91 17.52 3.17
CA MET A 89 -3.61 16.97 1.84
C MET A 89 -4.88 16.87 0.99
N TYR A 90 -5.17 17.95 0.28
CA TYR A 90 -6.06 17.92 -0.88
C TYR A 90 -5.40 17.07 -1.98
N SER A 91 -6.19 16.22 -2.64
CA SER A 91 -5.87 15.42 -3.84
C SER A 91 -5.49 13.93 -3.63
N VAL A 92 -6.37 13.16 -2.99
CA VAL A 92 -6.43 11.70 -3.25
C VAL A 92 -7.61 11.36 -4.18
N ARG A 93 -8.66 12.21 -4.24
CA ARG A 93 -9.83 12.01 -5.12
C ARG A 93 -9.49 11.84 -6.61
N THR A 94 -8.44 12.50 -7.11
CA THR A 94 -8.09 12.49 -8.54
C THR A 94 -7.63 11.11 -9.04
N VAL A 95 -6.99 10.29 -8.19
CA VAL A 95 -6.58 8.91 -8.57
C VAL A 95 -7.80 7.98 -8.59
N PHE A 96 -8.75 8.19 -7.67
CA PHE A 96 -9.97 7.39 -7.56
C PHE A 96 -10.96 7.65 -8.71
N ASP A 97 -11.12 8.91 -9.13
CA ASP A 97 -12.01 9.24 -10.24
C ASP A 97 -11.52 8.65 -11.57
N THR A 98 -10.19 8.62 -11.77
CA THR A 98 -9.59 8.09 -13.01
C THR A 98 -9.76 6.56 -13.14
N LEU A 99 -9.85 5.82 -12.03
CA LEU A 99 -10.05 4.37 -12.05
C LEU A 99 -11.52 3.96 -12.22
N ARG A 100 -12.48 4.81 -11.83
CA ARG A 100 -13.93 4.58 -12.07
C ARG A 100 -14.37 4.95 -13.49
N SER A 101 -13.66 5.85 -14.17
CA SER A 101 -14.01 6.29 -15.54
C SER A 101 -13.54 5.33 -16.66
N GLY A 102 -12.90 4.20 -16.32
CA GLY A 102 -12.45 3.19 -17.28
C GLY A 102 -13.45 2.06 -17.57
N GLU A 103 -14.67 2.14 -17.03
CA GLU A 103 -15.78 1.23 -17.34
C GLU A 103 -16.85 2.01 -18.13
N ALA A 104 -16.67 2.10 -19.44
CA ALA A 104 -17.69 2.49 -20.41
C ALA A 104 -17.43 1.78 -21.75
#